data_AF-A0A183BTG3-F1
#
_entry.id   AF-A0A183BTG3-F1
#
_cell.length_a   1.000
_cell.length_b   1.000
_cell.length_c   1.000
_cell.angle_alpha   90.00
_cell.angle_beta   90.00
_cell.angle_gamma   90.00
#
_symmetry.space_group_name_H-M   'P 1'
#
loop_
_entity.id
_entity.type
_entity.pdbx_description
1 polymer ?
#
loop_
_entity_poly.entity_id
_entity_poly.type
_entity_poly.pdbx_seq_one_letter_code
_entity_poly.pdbx_strand_id
1 'polypeptide(L)'
;MHPIKLNFLKRQEPEQYTRRQLKAKLAEIMAEKAVEQLFCTTSVGHTADEREDAPEIAELLVTSSQRWHDSWCQSAAKLEREKKKVIKAALNRARQLLEKTSTC
;
A
#
# COMPACT_ATOMS: atom_id res chain seq x y z
N MET A 1 22.32 11.60 -0.34
CA MET A 1 21.44 10.42 -0.52
C MET A 1 21.05 9.93 0.86
N HIS A 2 19.82 10.21 1.31
CA HIS A 2 19.36 9.72 2.60
C HIS A 2 18.89 8.27 2.43
N PRO A 3 19.40 7.31 3.24
CA PRO A 3 18.90 5.95 3.22
C PRO A 3 17.48 5.98 3.81
N ILE A 4 16.50 5.62 2.97
CA ILE A 4 15.10 5.47 3.36
C ILE A 4 15.05 4.35 4.40
N LYS A 5 14.62 4.69 5.62
CA LYS A 5 14.50 3.77 6.74
C LYS A 5 13.15 3.06 6.67
N LEU A 6 13.08 2.02 5.86
CA LEU A 6 12.02 1.03 5.90
C LEU A 6 12.20 0.11 7.12
N ASN A 7 11.37 0.24 8.15
CA ASN A 7 11.46 -0.63 9.33
C ASN A 7 10.94 -2.05 9.05
N PHE A 8 9.98 -2.23 8.13
CA PHE A 8 9.43 -3.53 7.75
C PHE A 8 10.29 -4.27 6.70
N LEU A 9 10.73 -3.58 5.64
CA LEU A 9 11.62 -4.18 4.62
C LEU A 9 13.05 -4.44 5.14
N LYS A 10 13.41 -3.96 6.33
CA LYS A 10 14.68 -4.35 6.98
C LYS A 10 14.66 -5.75 7.61
N ARG A 11 13.47 -6.29 7.93
CA ARG A 11 13.37 -7.62 8.57
C ARG A 11 13.37 -8.79 7.56
N GLN A 12 13.01 -8.53 6.31
CA GLN A 12 13.17 -9.43 5.16
C GLN A 12 13.54 -8.59 3.95
N GLU A 13 14.61 -8.97 3.26
CA GLU A 13 15.13 -8.23 2.10
C GLU A 13 14.00 -7.92 1.08
N PRO A 14 13.79 -6.64 0.71
CA PRO A 14 12.72 -6.23 -0.20
C PRO A 14 12.76 -6.95 -1.55
N GLU A 15 13.95 -7.42 -1.94
CA GLU A 15 14.22 -8.16 -3.16
C GLU A 15 13.57 -9.57 -3.18
N GLN A 16 13.12 -10.08 -2.04
CA GLN A 16 12.54 -11.42 -1.92
C GLN A 16 11.01 -11.46 -1.99
N TYR A 17 10.34 -10.31 -1.94
CA TYR A 17 8.87 -10.28 -1.97
C TYR A 17 8.32 -10.41 -3.38
N THR A 18 7.56 -11.48 -3.61
CA THR A 18 6.77 -11.62 -4.83
C THR A 18 5.70 -10.52 -4.92
N ARG A 19 5.32 -10.15 -6.15
CA ARG A 19 4.20 -9.22 -6.41
C ARG A 19 2.91 -9.60 -5.68
N ARG A 20 2.68 -10.90 -5.45
CA ARG A 20 1.52 -11.40 -4.69
C ARG A 20 1.62 -11.07 -3.20
N GLN A 21 2.79 -11.24 -2.60
CA GLN A 21 3.03 -10.88 -1.20
C GLN A 21 2.93 -9.36 -0.99
N LEU A 22 3.49 -8.56 -1.88
CA LEU A 22 3.37 -7.09 -1.83
C LEU A 22 1.90 -6.64 -1.87
N LYS A 23 1.07 -7.25 -2.74
CA LYS A 23 -0.37 -6.98 -2.78
C LYS A 23 -1.08 -7.39 -1.49
N ALA A 24 -0.72 -8.54 -0.93
CA ALA A 24 -1.32 -9.03 0.31
C ALA A 24 -0.99 -8.09 1.48
N LYS A 25 0.28 -7.67 1.61
CA LYS A 25 0.70 -6.76 2.67
C LYS A 25 0.06 -5.38 2.53
N LEU A 26 -0.01 -4.84 1.31
CA LEU A 26 -0.74 -3.59 1.07
C LEU A 26 -2.23 -3.73 1.43
N ALA A 27 -2.84 -4.88 1.17
CA ALA A 27 -4.23 -5.12 1.52
C ALA A 27 -4.44 -5.20 3.05
N GLU A 28 -3.52 -5.81 3.79
CA GLU A 28 -3.53 -5.86 5.26
C GLU A 28 -3.48 -4.45 5.87
N ILE A 29 -2.49 -3.64 5.50
CA ILE A 29 -2.33 -2.26 5.99
C ILE A 29 -3.57 -1.41 5.66
N MET A 30 -4.15 -1.60 4.47
CA MET A 30 -5.36 -0.88 4.08
C MET A 30 -6.63 -1.39 4.76
N ALA A 31 -6.69 -2.67 5.14
CA ALA A 31 -7.79 -3.24 5.90
C ALA A 31 -7.85 -2.64 7.31
N GLU A 32 -6.71 -2.57 7.99
CA GLU A 32 -6.63 -1.90 9.30
C GLU A 32 -7.06 -0.44 9.22
N LYS A 33 -6.56 0.29 8.22
CA LYS A 33 -6.98 1.68 7.99
C LYS A 33 -8.48 1.81 7.70
N ALA A 34 -9.06 0.86 6.98
CA ALA A 34 -10.49 0.87 6.70
C ALA A 34 -11.33 0.55 7.95
N VAL A 35 -10.88 -0.39 8.80
CA VAL A 35 -11.50 -0.68 10.09
C VAL A 35 -11.45 0.54 11.00
N GLU A 36 -10.29 1.20 11.12
CA GLU A 36 -10.19 2.45 11.89
C GLU A 36 -11.17 3.51 11.40
N GLN A 37 -11.31 3.68 10.08
CA GLN A 37 -12.25 4.67 9.52
C GLN A 37 -13.73 4.32 9.74
N LEU A 38 -14.06 3.03 9.86
CA LEU A 38 -15.43 2.58 10.08
C LEU A 38 -15.82 2.61 11.56
N PHE A 39 -14.92 2.22 12.46
CA PHE A 39 -15.24 2.01 13.88
C PHE A 39 -14.68 3.10 14.81
N CYS A 40 -13.70 3.89 14.37
CA CYS A 40 -13.14 4.98 15.17
C CYS A 40 -13.42 6.33 14.50
N THR A 41 -14.07 7.26 15.22
CA THR A 41 -14.29 8.64 14.75
C THR A 41 -13.01 9.48 14.67
N THR A 42 -11.92 8.99 15.26
CA THR A 42 -10.58 9.56 15.21
C THR A 42 -9.58 8.47 14.84
N SER A 43 -8.65 8.74 13.92
CA SER A 43 -7.57 7.80 13.58
C SER A 43 -6.61 7.72 14.76
N VAL A 44 -6.87 6.83 15.71
CA VAL A 44 -5.98 6.61 16.85
C VAL A 44 -4.74 5.92 16.29
N GLY A 45 -3.59 6.60 16.36
CA GLY A 45 -2.34 6.23 15.67
C GLY A 45 -1.67 4.94 16.16
N HIS A 46 -2.36 3.80 16.09
CA HIS A 46 -1.84 2.51 16.56
C HIS A 46 -0.87 1.84 15.57
N THR A 47 -0.76 2.32 14.31
CA THR A 47 0.14 1.74 13.29
C THR A 47 0.87 2.79 12.45
N ALA A 48 1.45 3.81 13.09
CA ALA A 48 2.25 4.82 12.39
C ALA A 48 3.37 4.19 11.53
N ASP A 49 4.05 3.15 12.04
CA ASP A 49 5.14 2.44 11.33
C ASP A 49 4.64 1.68 10.07
N GLU A 50 3.58 0.86 10.16
CA GLU A 50 3.12 0.08 8.98
C GLU A 50 2.41 0.95 7.92
N ARG A 51 1.88 2.11 8.33
CA ARG A 51 1.34 3.11 7.40
C ARG A 51 2.42 3.81 6.58
N GLU A 52 3.63 3.94 7.12
CA GLU A 52 4.78 4.47 6.39
C GLU A 52 5.27 3.53 5.29
N ASP A 53 5.02 2.22 5.40
CA ASP A 53 5.42 1.24 4.38
C ASP A 53 4.47 1.21 3.16
N ALA A 54 3.21 1.69 3.30
CA ALA A 54 2.23 1.62 2.22
C ALA A 54 2.64 2.39 0.93
N PRO A 55 3.19 3.62 0.99
CA PRO A 55 3.80 4.30 -0.14
C PRO A 55 4.89 3.51 -0.84
N GLU A 56 5.75 2.83 -0.08
CA GLU A 56 6.92 2.13 -0.61
C GLU A 56 6.52 0.79 -1.24
N ILE A 57 5.60 0.05 -0.62
CA ILE A 57 4.98 -1.14 -1.21
C ILE A 57 4.24 -0.77 -2.51
N ALA A 58 3.52 0.34 -2.51
CA ALA A 58 2.82 0.83 -3.70
C ALA A 58 3.81 1.20 -4.81
N GLU A 59 4.95 1.79 -4.47
CA GLU A 59 6.03 2.08 -5.42
C GLU A 59 6.57 0.80 -6.05
N LEU A 60 6.94 -0.19 -5.25
CA LEU A 60 7.41 -1.50 -5.73
C LEU A 60 6.37 -2.19 -6.63
N LEU A 61 5.08 -2.09 -6.31
CA LEU A 61 4.01 -2.66 -7.14
C LEU A 61 3.85 -1.95 -8.49
N VAL A 62 4.07 -0.63 -8.52
CA VAL A 62 4.04 0.16 -9.75
C VAL A 62 5.27 -0.14 -10.59
N THR A 63 6.46 -0.04 -10.01
CA THR A 63 7.73 -0.18 -10.73
C THR A 63 7.95 -1.61 -11.23
N SER A 64 7.51 -2.64 -10.50
CA SER A 64 7.55 -4.05 -10.95
C SER A 64 6.50 -4.41 -12.02
N SER A 65 5.68 -3.46 -12.49
CA SER A 65 4.62 -3.72 -13.45
C SER A 65 5.14 -3.62 -14.88
N GLN A 66 4.86 -4.62 -15.72
CA GLN A 66 5.19 -4.54 -17.17
C GLN A 66 4.65 -3.26 -17.81
N ARG A 67 3.41 -2.86 -17.46
CA ARG A 67 2.79 -1.61 -17.93
C ARG A 67 3.58 -0.34 -17.57
N TRP A 68 4.32 -0.36 -16.46
CA TRP A 68 5.19 0.75 -16.09
C TRP A 68 6.45 0.79 -16.97
N HIS A 69 7.00 -0.38 -17.31
CA HIS A 69 8.15 -0.50 -18.22
C HIS A 69 7.80 -0.19 -19.68
N ASP A 70 6.61 -0.59 -20.15
CA ASP A 70 6.14 -0.32 -21.52
C ASP A 70 5.76 1.15 -21.76
N SER A 71 5.74 1.95 -20.69
CA SER A 71 5.37 3.34 -20.77
C SER A 71 6.53 4.20 -21.28
N TRP A 72 6.32 4.85 -22.41
CA TRP A 72 7.25 5.82 -23.01
C TRP A 72 7.68 6.98 -22.08
N CYS A 73 6.85 7.34 -21.09
CA CYS A 73 7.14 8.43 -20.16
C CYS A 73 7.07 7.92 -18.72
N GLN A 74 8.23 7.71 -18.11
CA GLN A 74 8.41 7.45 -16.69
C GLN A 74 8.88 8.75 -16.03
N SER A 75 8.01 9.41 -15.27
CA SER A 75 8.35 10.62 -14.52
C SER A 75 7.98 10.44 -13.05
N ALA A 76 8.66 11.18 -12.16
CA ALA A 76 8.36 11.16 -10.73
C ALA A 76 6.88 11.51 -10.45
N ALA A 77 6.34 12.50 -11.16
CA ALA A 77 4.92 12.88 -11.05
C ALA A 77 3.97 11.74 -11.46
N LYS A 78 4.33 10.97 -12.49
CA LYS A 78 3.55 9.81 -12.92
C LYS A 78 3.64 8.67 -11.91
N LEU A 79 4.84 8.40 -11.39
CA LEU A 79 5.06 7.38 -10.36
C LEU A 79 4.19 7.68 -9.13
N GLU A 80 4.23 8.91 -8.63
CA GLU A 80 3.39 9.35 -7.52
C GLU A 80 1.89 9.22 -7.80
N ARG A 81 1.46 9.53 -9.03
CA ARG A 81 0.06 9.35 -9.42
C ARG A 81 -0.35 7.88 -9.41
N GLU A 82 0.48 6.99 -9.93
CA GLU A 82 0.19 5.54 -9.96
C GLU A 82 0.25 4.92 -8.55
N LYS A 83 1.20 5.33 -7.70
CA LYS A 83 1.26 4.94 -6.28
C LYS A 83 -0.04 5.28 -5.58
N LYS A 84 -0.52 6.52 -5.71
CA LYS A 84 -1.80 6.97 -5.13
C LYS A 84 -2.99 6.16 -5.64
N LYS A 85 -3.01 5.77 -6.92
CA LYS A 85 -4.07 4.92 -7.48
C LYS A 85 -4.05 3.52 -6.85
N VAL A 86 -2.87 2.91 -6.72
CA VAL A 86 -2.70 1.57 -6.13
C VAL A 86 -3.18 1.56 -4.68
N ILE A 87 -2.75 2.54 -3.87
CA ILE A 87 -3.17 2.69 -2.47
C ILE A 87 -4.68 2.90 -2.37
N LYS A 88 -5.24 3.83 -3.17
CA LYS A 88 -6.68 4.12 -3.16
C LYS A 88 -7.51 2.89 -3.56
N ALA A 89 -7.07 2.13 -4.55
CA ALA A 89 -7.75 0.91 -4.97
C ALA A 89 -7.73 -0.17 -3.88
N ALA A 90 -6.60 -0.33 -3.19
CA ALA A 90 -6.48 -1.25 -2.06
C ALA A 90 -7.41 -0.85 -0.89
N LEU A 91 -7.44 0.44 -0.53
CA LEU A 91 -8.35 0.97 0.50
C LEU A 91 -9.82 0.77 0.15
N ASN A 92 -10.22 1.09 -1.09
CA ASN A 92 -11.60 0.90 -1.54
C ASN A 92 -12.01 -0.58 -1.47
N ARG A 93 -11.12 -1.49 -1.86
CA ARG A 93 -11.37 -2.93 -1.79
C ARG A 93 -11.51 -3.41 -0.35
N ALA A 94 -10.66 -2.92 0.56
CA ALA A 94 -10.76 -3.20 1.98
C ALA A 94 -12.11 -2.76 2.56
N ARG A 95 -12.54 -1.52 2.27
CA ARG A 95 -13.86 -1.00 2.70
C ARG A 95 -15.01 -1.86 2.19
N GLN A 96 -15.00 -2.20 0.90
CA GLN A 96 -16.04 -3.06 0.31
C GLN A 96 -16.12 -4.44 0.96
N LEU A 97 -14.98 -5.02 1.37
CA LEU A 97 -14.97 -6.29 2.08
C LEU A 97 -15.56 -6.15 3.48
N LEU A 98 -15.18 -5.08 4.20
CA LEU A 98 -15.69 -4.80 5.54
C LEU A 98 -17.21 -4.54 5.53
N GLU A 99 -17.71 -3.75 4.60
CA GLU A 99 -19.15 -3.47 4.41
C GLU A 99 -19.96 -4.75 4.13
N LYS A 100 -19.40 -5.70 3.37
CA LYS A 100 -20.04 -7.01 3.11
C LYS A 100 -20.06 -7.90 4.34
N THR A 101 -19.04 -7.81 5.19
CA THR A 101 -18.97 -8.62 6.42
C THR A 101 -19.80 -8.05 7.57
N SER A 102 -20.06 -6.74 7.59
CA SER A 102 -20.87 -6.09 8.62
C SER A 102 -22.39 -6.14 8.36
N THR A 103 -22.83 -6.70 7.23
CA THR A 103 -24.24 -6.84 6.84
C THR A 103 -24.79 -8.27 7.01
N CYS A 104 -24.09 -9.14 7.75
CA CYS A 104 -24.55 -10.47 8.14
C CYS A 104 -25.09 -10.50 9.58
#